data_AF-A0A142FLD8-F1
#
_entry.id   AF-A0A142FLD8-F1
#
_cell.length_a   1.000
_cell.length_b   1.000
_cell.length_c   1.000
_cell.angle_alpha   90.00
_cell.angle_beta   90.00
_cell.angle_gamma   90.00
#
_symmetry.space_group_name_H-M   'P 1'
#
loop_
_entity.id
_entity.type
_entity.pdbx_description
1 polymer ?
#
loop_
_entity_poly.entity_id
_entity_poly.type
_entity_poly.pdbx_seq_one_letter_code
_entity_poly.pdbx_strand_id
1 'polypeptide(L)'
;MNNRAVVMKLRSLLAAALLACGSVASASELGEPLDAFAQSSLQSALDIQSSGHLVLMSPVREIRGEIRSDVMARLPVNGKGQLFEINRDASRRAAQEHYRGELQARGGQILFECSGVACGRSNVWANQIFEQPRLLGRDQDQDYFVGAVADVDGNRWLTLVYTVTRGNQREYVWVEHLQVAAGADIPGFQASAARLLGPIIVPWQGGVTHRFDLSTTDRRRLGEWAAEEGAEVVLAAFSSLENDETLNDSIARAERAAGALADVLAKSGVSREQVRILTIGPGVQVADPNRTGDRIEILVIKR
;
A
#
# COMPACT_ATOMS: atom_id res chain seq x y z
N MET A 1 -28.73 74.41 -21.64
CA MET A 1 -27.53 75.15 -22.06
C MET A 1 -26.62 75.33 -20.85
N ASN A 2 -25.34 75.00 -21.06
CA ASN A 2 -24.14 75.33 -20.26
C ASN A 2 -23.96 74.66 -18.89
N ASN A 3 -22.75 74.40 -18.39
CA ASN A 3 -21.47 73.89 -18.94
C ASN A 3 -20.60 73.67 -17.67
N ARG A 4 -19.81 72.58 -17.62
CA ARG A 4 -18.50 72.37 -16.92
C ARG A 4 -18.17 73.21 -15.67
N ALA A 5 -17.67 72.66 -14.55
CA ALA A 5 -16.34 72.05 -14.44
C ALA A 5 -15.96 71.76 -12.95
N VAL A 6 -15.13 70.71 -12.72
CA VAL A 6 -13.93 70.72 -11.82
C VAL A 6 -14.19 70.72 -10.28
N VAL A 7 -13.58 69.93 -9.39
CA VAL A 7 -12.46 68.96 -9.36
C VAL A 7 -12.42 68.25 -7.98
N MET A 8 -11.77 67.08 -7.92
CA MET A 8 -11.19 66.38 -6.75
C MET A 8 -12.09 65.96 -5.58
N LYS A 9 -12.20 64.64 -5.40
CA LYS A 9 -11.57 63.94 -4.26
C LYS A 9 -11.35 62.46 -4.59
N LEU A 10 -10.09 62.14 -4.81
CA LEU A 10 -9.52 60.79 -4.78
C LEU A 10 -9.30 60.40 -3.30
N ARG A 11 -9.32 59.09 -3.00
CA ARG A 11 -9.17 58.39 -1.69
C ARG A 11 -10.53 57.91 -1.14
N SER A 12 -10.82 56.65 -0.84
CA SER A 12 -9.99 55.45 -0.63
C SER A 12 -10.93 54.28 -0.24
N LEU A 13 -10.56 53.04 -0.60
CA LEU A 13 -10.84 51.77 0.11
C LEU A 13 -12.32 51.30 0.17
N LEU A 14 -12.73 50.04 0.06
CA LEU A 14 -12.05 48.75 0.07
C LEU A 14 -12.99 47.75 -0.62
N ALA A 15 -12.48 47.00 -1.60
CA ALA A 15 -13.19 45.87 -2.19
C ALA A 15 -13.16 44.69 -1.21
N ALA A 16 -14.29 44.36 -0.59
CA ALA A 16 -14.48 43.11 0.15
C ALA A 16 -14.99 42.04 -0.81
N ALA A 17 -14.09 41.51 -1.65
CA ALA A 17 -14.34 40.25 -2.34
C ALA A 17 -14.09 39.13 -1.33
N LEU A 18 -15.16 38.55 -0.79
CA LEU A 18 -15.09 37.31 -0.03
C LEU A 18 -14.54 36.21 -0.95
N LEU A 19 -13.27 35.86 -0.76
CA LEU A 19 -12.75 34.57 -1.20
C LEU A 19 -13.33 33.50 -0.28
N ALA A 20 -14.43 32.89 -0.71
CA ALA A 20 -14.82 31.59 -0.22
C ALA A 20 -13.85 30.54 -0.79
N CYS A 21 -12.71 30.34 -0.11
CA CYS A 21 -11.90 29.15 -0.31
C CYS A 21 -12.67 27.95 0.26
N GLY A 22 -13.51 27.34 -0.57
CA GLY A 22 -14.03 26.02 -0.29
C GLY A 22 -12.87 25.03 -0.26
N SER A 23 -12.75 24.27 0.82
CA SER A 23 -11.83 23.15 0.94
C SER A 23 -12.21 22.12 -0.13
N VAL A 24 -11.45 22.06 -1.22
CA VAL A 24 -11.56 20.94 -2.15
C VAL A 24 -10.91 19.76 -1.43
N ALA A 25 -11.71 18.80 -0.99
CA ALA A 25 -11.17 17.55 -0.49
C ALA A 25 -10.43 16.89 -1.66
N SER A 26 -9.10 16.78 -1.56
CA SER A 26 -8.30 16.04 -2.52
C SER A 26 -8.72 14.57 -2.45
N ALA A 27 -9.36 14.06 -3.49
CA ALA A 27 -9.57 12.62 -3.62
C ALA A 27 -8.19 11.95 -3.67
N SER A 28 -7.99 10.92 -2.85
CA SER A 28 -6.79 10.10 -2.92
C SER A 28 -6.72 9.48 -4.31
N GLU A 29 -5.57 9.58 -4.98
CA GLU A 29 -5.31 8.93 -6.28
C GLU A 29 -5.54 7.41 -6.20
N LEU A 30 -5.40 6.85 -4.98
CA LEU A 30 -5.67 5.44 -4.70
C LEU A 30 -7.16 5.09 -4.73
N GLY A 31 -8.06 6.07 -4.68
CA GLY A 31 -9.51 5.87 -4.73
C GLY A 31 -10.12 5.89 -6.12
N GLU A 32 -9.36 6.29 -7.13
CA GLU A 32 -9.78 6.19 -8.52
C GLU A 32 -9.46 4.79 -9.07
N PRO A 33 -10.33 4.21 -9.93
CA PRO A 33 -10.02 2.96 -10.62
C PRO A 33 -8.65 2.98 -11.31
N LEU A 34 -8.06 1.79 -11.49
CA LEU A 34 -6.82 1.66 -12.26
C LEU A 34 -7.03 2.09 -13.71
N ASP A 35 -5.98 2.63 -14.33
CA ASP A 35 -6.05 3.00 -15.74
C ASP A 35 -6.36 1.77 -16.60
N ALA A 36 -7.30 1.92 -17.53
CA ALA A 36 -7.74 0.82 -18.36
C ALA A 36 -6.61 0.36 -19.30
N PHE A 37 -6.52 -0.96 -19.53
CA PHE A 37 -5.59 -1.50 -20.50
C PHE A 37 -5.88 -0.95 -21.90
N ALA A 38 -4.91 -0.25 -22.50
CA ALA A 38 -5.11 0.56 -23.70
C ALA A 38 -5.65 -0.22 -24.92
N GLN A 39 -5.32 -1.50 -25.05
CA GLN A 39 -5.83 -2.38 -26.11
C GLN A 39 -7.12 -3.12 -25.69
N SER A 40 -8.01 -2.42 -24.99
CA SER A 40 -9.32 -2.95 -24.60
C SER A 40 -10.41 -1.87 -24.71
N SER A 41 -11.67 -2.31 -24.72
CA SER A 41 -12.85 -1.44 -24.79
C SER A 41 -13.82 -1.74 -23.67
N LEU A 42 -14.28 -0.71 -22.96
CA LEU A 42 -15.27 -0.85 -21.89
C LEU A 42 -16.60 -1.34 -22.47
N GLN A 43 -17.08 -2.47 -21.95
CA GLN A 43 -18.35 -3.09 -22.34
C GLN A 43 -19.47 -2.73 -21.36
N SER A 44 -19.15 -2.73 -20.07
CA SER A 44 -20.09 -2.36 -19.01
C SER A 44 -19.34 -1.94 -17.75
N ALA A 45 -19.99 -1.10 -16.95
CA ALA A 45 -19.57 -0.74 -15.62
C ALA A 45 -20.76 -0.84 -14.67
N LEU A 46 -20.51 -1.20 -13.42
CA LEU A 46 -21.53 -1.26 -12.37
C LEU A 46 -20.97 -0.72 -11.06
N ASP A 47 -21.79 0.02 -10.33
CA ASP A 47 -21.48 0.45 -8.98
C ASP A 47 -21.71 -0.73 -8.03
N ILE A 48 -20.69 -1.06 -7.24
CA ILE A 48 -20.73 -2.12 -6.25
C ILE A 48 -20.90 -1.46 -4.88
N GLN A 49 -22.02 -1.76 -4.22
CA GLN A 49 -22.25 -1.44 -2.81
C GLN A 49 -22.74 -2.71 -2.12
N SER A 50 -21.95 -3.24 -1.20
CA SER A 50 -22.27 -4.51 -0.54
C SER A 50 -21.74 -4.53 0.87
N SER A 51 -22.53 -5.05 1.81
CA SER A 51 -22.09 -5.27 3.20
C SER A 51 -21.24 -6.54 3.36
N GLY A 52 -21.12 -7.36 2.33
CA GLY A 52 -20.47 -8.67 2.39
C GLY A 52 -20.04 -9.21 1.03
N HIS A 53 -19.34 -8.38 0.26
CA HIS A 53 -18.78 -8.76 -1.05
C HIS A 53 -17.75 -9.88 -0.86
N LEU A 54 -17.92 -10.97 -1.62
CA LEU A 54 -17.09 -12.17 -1.47
C LEU A 54 -15.75 -11.98 -2.17
N VAL A 55 -14.67 -12.04 -1.42
CA VAL A 55 -13.31 -11.96 -1.94
C VAL A 55 -12.58 -13.26 -1.63
N LEU A 56 -12.04 -13.91 -2.66
CA LEU A 56 -11.29 -15.16 -2.54
C LEU A 56 -9.79 -14.86 -2.58
N MET A 57 -9.04 -15.34 -1.61
CA MET A 57 -7.59 -15.14 -1.49
C MET A 57 -6.86 -16.49 -1.49
N SER A 58 -7.50 -17.50 -2.08
CA SER A 58 -6.94 -18.82 -2.35
C SER A 58 -7.77 -19.51 -3.44
N PRO A 59 -7.30 -20.63 -4.03
CA PRO A 59 -8.01 -21.32 -5.12
C PRO A 59 -9.48 -21.63 -4.79
N VAL A 60 -10.36 -21.50 -5.78
CA VAL A 60 -11.78 -21.82 -5.60
C VAL A 60 -12.06 -23.29 -5.85
N ARG A 61 -12.90 -23.87 -4.99
CA ARG A 61 -13.51 -25.19 -5.12
C ARG A 61 -15.01 -25.05 -4.98
N GLU A 62 -15.76 -25.83 -5.74
CA GLU A 62 -17.20 -25.93 -5.60
C GLU A 62 -17.53 -27.31 -5.02
N ILE A 63 -18.09 -27.34 -3.82
CA ILE A 63 -18.46 -28.58 -3.14
C ILE A 63 -19.96 -28.52 -2.85
N ARG A 64 -20.74 -29.40 -3.49
CA ARG A 64 -22.20 -29.46 -3.34
C ARG A 64 -22.91 -28.13 -3.64
N GLY A 65 -22.41 -27.36 -4.61
CA GLY A 65 -22.97 -26.08 -5.02
C GLY A 65 -22.57 -24.90 -4.11
N GLU A 66 -21.70 -25.12 -3.12
CA GLU A 66 -21.15 -24.05 -2.29
C GLU A 66 -19.72 -23.71 -2.72
N ILE A 67 -19.43 -22.40 -2.80
CA ILE A 67 -18.08 -21.88 -2.97
C ILE A 67 -17.27 -22.16 -1.71
N ARG A 68 -16.11 -22.80 -1.89
CA ARG A 68 -15.12 -23.10 -0.86
C ARG A 68 -13.76 -22.59 -1.29
N SER A 69 -13.05 -21.99 -0.35
CA SER A 69 -11.72 -21.42 -0.50
C SER A 69 -11.08 -21.46 0.90
N ASP A 70 -9.78 -21.74 1.00
CA ASP A 70 -9.11 -21.86 2.29
C ASP A 70 -8.96 -20.49 2.98
N VAL A 71 -8.75 -19.44 2.18
CA VAL A 71 -8.72 -18.04 2.61
C VAL A 71 -9.74 -17.26 1.79
N MET A 72 -10.78 -16.76 2.45
CA MET A 72 -11.78 -15.86 1.86
C MET A 72 -12.35 -14.92 2.92
N ALA A 73 -12.91 -13.80 2.47
CA ALA A 73 -13.62 -12.85 3.31
C ALA A 73 -14.90 -12.37 2.65
N ARG A 74 -15.87 -11.95 3.48
CA ARG A 74 -17.01 -11.15 3.04
C ARG A 74 -16.82 -9.75 3.59
N LEU A 75 -16.57 -8.79 2.70
CA LEU A 75 -16.14 -7.46 3.08
C LEU A 75 -17.22 -6.42 2.77
N PRO A 76 -17.48 -5.48 3.70
CA PRO A 76 -18.26 -4.29 3.40
C PRO A 76 -17.46 -3.38 2.47
N VAL A 77 -17.99 -3.12 1.28
CA VAL A 77 -17.31 -2.38 0.21
C VAL A 77 -18.22 -1.43 -0.54
N ASN A 78 -17.60 -0.39 -1.10
CA ASN A 78 -18.19 0.52 -2.09
C ASN A 78 -17.17 0.77 -3.20
N GLY A 79 -17.60 0.73 -4.46
CA GLY A 79 -16.69 0.96 -5.58
C GLY A 79 -17.31 0.63 -6.93
N LYS A 80 -16.47 0.24 -7.89
CA LYS A 80 -16.91 -0.05 -9.26
C LYS A 80 -16.36 -1.38 -9.74
N GLY A 81 -17.19 -2.10 -10.49
CA GLY A 81 -16.80 -3.22 -11.33
C GLY A 81 -16.89 -2.85 -12.81
N GLN A 82 -15.88 -3.18 -13.60
CA GLN A 82 -15.77 -2.81 -15.01
C GLN A 82 -15.38 -4.02 -15.86
N LEU A 83 -16.15 -4.26 -16.91
CA LEU A 83 -15.89 -5.31 -17.90
C LEU A 83 -15.33 -4.68 -19.15
N PHE A 84 -14.15 -5.14 -19.55
CA PHE A 84 -13.54 -4.76 -20.82
C PHE A 84 -13.43 -5.97 -21.74
N GLU A 85 -13.64 -5.74 -23.02
CA GLU A 85 -13.26 -6.67 -24.07
C GLU A 85 -11.85 -6.30 -24.57
N ILE A 86 -10.97 -7.29 -24.64
CA ILE A 86 -9.60 -7.12 -25.11
C ILE A 86 -9.59 -7.23 -26.64
N ASN A 87 -8.82 -6.35 -27.29
CA ASN A 87 -8.68 -6.35 -28.74
C ASN A 87 -8.03 -7.65 -29.23
N ARG A 88 -8.34 -8.06 -30.46
CA ARG A 88 -7.87 -9.34 -31.04
C ARG A 88 -6.36 -9.42 -31.25
N ASP A 89 -5.67 -8.29 -31.26
CA ASP A 89 -4.22 -8.15 -31.40
C ASP A 89 -3.50 -8.01 -30.05
N ALA A 90 -4.24 -8.09 -28.94
CA ALA A 90 -3.72 -8.11 -27.57
C ALA A 90 -4.05 -9.44 -26.88
N SER A 91 -3.67 -9.58 -25.60
CA SER A 91 -3.89 -10.82 -24.86
C SER A 91 -4.36 -10.58 -23.43
N ARG A 92 -5.09 -11.55 -22.88
CA ARG A 92 -5.52 -11.62 -21.47
C ARG A 92 -4.36 -11.48 -20.50
N ARG A 93 -3.20 -12.04 -20.85
CA ARG A 93 -2.00 -11.99 -20.00
C ARG A 93 -1.42 -10.58 -19.96
N ALA A 94 -1.35 -9.90 -21.10
CA ALA A 94 -0.90 -8.51 -21.16
C ALA A 94 -1.84 -7.59 -20.36
N ALA A 95 -3.16 -7.79 -20.45
CA ALA A 95 -4.12 -7.05 -19.63
C ALA A 95 -3.94 -7.33 -18.13
N GLN A 96 -3.71 -8.59 -17.73
CA GLN A 96 -3.44 -8.95 -16.34
C GLN A 96 -2.15 -8.30 -15.81
N GLU A 97 -1.07 -8.36 -16.59
CA GLU A 97 0.22 -7.75 -16.25
C GLU A 97 0.11 -6.23 -16.12
N HIS A 98 -0.66 -5.57 -17.00
CA HIS A 98 -0.97 -4.15 -16.93
C HIS A 98 -1.59 -3.76 -15.59
N TYR A 99 -2.72 -4.37 -15.22
CA TYR A 99 -3.40 -4.01 -13.96
C TYR A 99 -2.59 -4.37 -12.72
N ARG A 100 -1.79 -5.44 -12.79
CA ARG A 100 -0.86 -5.78 -11.71
C ARG A 100 0.20 -4.70 -11.54
N GLY A 101 0.80 -4.25 -12.65
CA GLY A 101 1.79 -3.17 -12.66
C GLY A 101 1.22 -1.86 -12.11
N GLU A 102 0.02 -1.48 -12.54
CA GLU A 102 -0.71 -0.31 -12.04
C GLU A 102 -0.93 -0.39 -10.52
N LEU A 103 -1.39 -1.53 -10.01
CA LEU A 103 -1.59 -1.72 -8.58
C LEU A 103 -0.26 -1.63 -7.80
N GLN A 104 0.79 -2.26 -8.29
CA GLN A 104 2.11 -2.25 -7.64
C GLN A 104 2.76 -0.87 -7.66
N ALA A 105 2.58 -0.12 -8.76
CA ALA A 105 3.05 1.26 -8.87
C ALA A 105 2.39 2.18 -7.83
N ARG A 106 1.14 1.87 -7.47
CA ARG A 106 0.39 2.52 -6.39
C ARG A 106 0.76 2.01 -4.98
N GLY A 107 1.76 1.14 -4.85
CA GLY A 107 2.19 0.56 -3.57
C GLY A 107 1.32 -0.59 -3.08
N GLY A 108 0.49 -1.18 -3.95
CA GLY A 108 -0.40 -2.27 -3.61
C GLY A 108 0.32 -3.61 -3.40
N GLN A 109 -0.16 -4.37 -2.42
CA GLN A 109 0.28 -5.73 -2.13
C GLN A 109 -0.63 -6.74 -2.84
N ILE A 110 -0.04 -7.70 -3.56
CA ILE A 110 -0.79 -8.86 -4.07
C ILE A 110 -1.08 -9.81 -2.92
N LEU A 111 -2.35 -10.12 -2.69
CA LEU A 111 -2.80 -11.01 -1.62
C LEU A 111 -2.92 -12.45 -2.12
N PHE A 112 -3.35 -12.62 -3.37
CA PHE A 112 -3.47 -13.92 -4.01
C PHE A 112 -3.48 -13.79 -5.53
N GLU A 113 -2.99 -14.82 -6.21
CA GLU A 113 -3.08 -14.97 -7.65
C GLU A 113 -3.17 -16.44 -8.08
N CYS A 114 -3.77 -16.68 -9.24
CA CYS A 114 -3.80 -17.98 -9.88
C CYS A 114 -3.85 -17.84 -11.41
N SER A 115 -3.53 -18.94 -12.10
CA SER A 115 -3.64 -19.04 -13.54
C SER A 115 -4.15 -20.42 -13.97
N GLY A 116 -4.94 -20.44 -15.03
CA GLY A 116 -5.54 -21.63 -15.62
C GLY A 116 -6.36 -22.42 -14.61
N VAL A 117 -6.18 -23.75 -14.62
CA VAL A 117 -6.96 -24.67 -13.78
C VAL A 117 -6.72 -24.48 -12.28
N ALA A 118 -5.60 -23.85 -11.89
CA ALA A 118 -5.32 -23.54 -10.49
C ALA A 118 -6.30 -22.50 -9.92
N CYS A 119 -6.99 -21.74 -10.79
CA CYS A 119 -8.07 -20.86 -10.38
C CYS A 119 -9.38 -21.58 -10.08
N GLY A 120 -9.51 -22.88 -10.37
CA GLY A 120 -10.77 -23.60 -10.30
C GLY A 120 -11.64 -23.42 -11.55
N ARG A 121 -12.96 -23.55 -11.41
CA ARG A 121 -13.89 -23.54 -12.55
C ARG A 121 -14.26 -22.12 -12.97
N SER A 122 -14.06 -21.77 -14.24
CA SER A 122 -14.43 -20.45 -14.80
C SER A 122 -15.92 -20.15 -14.65
N ASN A 123 -16.77 -21.17 -14.70
CA ASN A 123 -18.21 -21.03 -14.46
C ASN A 123 -18.57 -20.50 -13.06
N VAL A 124 -17.79 -20.87 -12.04
CA VAL A 124 -18.01 -20.42 -10.67
C VAL A 124 -17.65 -18.94 -10.55
N TRP A 125 -16.50 -18.55 -11.11
CA TRP A 125 -16.09 -17.15 -11.21
C TRP A 125 -17.13 -16.29 -11.93
N ALA A 126 -17.52 -16.70 -13.13
CA ALA A 126 -18.43 -15.94 -13.97
C ALA A 126 -19.83 -15.78 -13.36
N ASN A 127 -20.42 -16.87 -12.86
CA ASN A 127 -21.85 -16.88 -12.54
C ASN A 127 -22.17 -16.81 -11.05
N GLN A 128 -21.22 -17.12 -10.16
CA GLN A 128 -21.48 -17.14 -8.71
C GLN A 128 -20.65 -16.11 -7.93
N ILE A 129 -19.47 -15.73 -8.42
CA ILE A 129 -18.57 -14.79 -7.73
C ILE A 129 -18.77 -13.37 -8.27
N PHE A 130 -18.58 -13.16 -9.57
CA PHE A 130 -18.70 -11.84 -10.20
C PHE A 130 -20.09 -11.56 -10.79
N GLU A 131 -20.91 -12.61 -10.96
CA GLU A 131 -22.23 -12.52 -11.58
C GLU A 131 -22.20 -11.84 -12.97
N GLN A 132 -21.11 -12.07 -13.71
CA GLN A 132 -20.88 -11.61 -15.08
C GLN A 132 -20.82 -12.80 -16.05
N PRO A 133 -21.92 -13.17 -16.73
CA PRO A 133 -21.96 -14.32 -17.65
C PRO A 133 -20.98 -14.22 -18.83
N ARG A 134 -20.55 -12.99 -19.19
CA ARG A 134 -19.52 -12.78 -20.22
C ARG A 134 -18.15 -13.31 -19.82
N LEU A 135 -17.91 -13.54 -18.52
CA LEU A 135 -16.66 -14.11 -18.01
C LEU A 135 -16.60 -15.63 -18.10
N LEU A 136 -17.66 -16.30 -18.57
CA LEU A 136 -17.65 -17.74 -18.77
C LEU A 136 -16.76 -18.11 -19.96
N GLY A 137 -15.65 -18.79 -19.68
CA GLY A 137 -14.71 -19.27 -20.68
C GLY A 137 -14.06 -20.61 -20.31
N ARG A 138 -12.84 -20.83 -20.81
CA ARG A 138 -12.11 -22.10 -20.63
C ARG A 138 -11.35 -22.08 -19.32
N ASP A 139 -11.42 -23.15 -18.54
CA ASP A 139 -10.73 -23.24 -17.24
C ASP A 139 -9.20 -23.10 -17.37
N GLN A 140 -8.62 -23.53 -18.50
CA GLN A 140 -7.18 -23.40 -18.78
C GLN A 140 -6.77 -21.97 -19.18
N ASP A 141 -7.75 -21.14 -19.58
CA ASP A 141 -7.52 -19.79 -20.08
C ASP A 141 -8.25 -18.75 -19.24
N GLN A 142 -7.94 -18.75 -17.96
CA GLN A 142 -8.36 -17.73 -17.01
C GLN A 142 -7.18 -17.36 -16.13
N ASP A 143 -7.18 -16.13 -15.62
CA ASP A 143 -6.29 -15.74 -14.54
C ASP A 143 -7.07 -14.88 -13.55
N TYR A 144 -6.65 -14.91 -12.29
CA TYR A 144 -7.20 -14.05 -11.26
C TYR A 144 -6.08 -13.52 -10.36
N PHE A 145 -6.19 -12.27 -9.95
CA PHE A 145 -5.49 -11.79 -8.78
C PHE A 145 -6.36 -10.86 -7.95
N VAL A 146 -6.04 -10.80 -6.67
CA VAL A 146 -6.55 -9.78 -5.76
C VAL A 146 -5.37 -9.14 -5.04
N GLY A 147 -5.42 -7.81 -4.93
CA GLY A 147 -4.46 -7.07 -4.14
C GLY A 147 -5.12 -5.92 -3.40
N ALA A 148 -4.40 -5.40 -2.41
CA ALA A 148 -4.87 -4.34 -1.53
C ALA A 148 -3.83 -3.23 -1.42
N VAL A 149 -4.32 -2.01 -1.27
CA VAL A 149 -3.51 -0.81 -1.01
C VAL A 149 -4.18 0.02 0.07
N ALA A 150 -3.38 0.74 0.85
CA ALA A 150 -3.87 1.70 1.83
C ALA A 150 -3.21 3.06 1.62
N ASP A 151 -3.96 4.14 1.84
CA ASP A 151 -3.38 5.47 1.94
C ASP A 151 -2.91 5.78 3.36
N VAL A 152 -2.33 6.97 3.51
CA VAL A 152 -1.86 7.50 4.81
C VAL A 152 -3.00 7.76 5.80
N ASP A 153 -4.20 8.02 5.30
CA ASP A 153 -5.39 8.26 6.12
C ASP A 153 -6.05 6.95 6.60
N GLY A 154 -5.49 5.80 6.19
CA GLY A 154 -5.99 4.48 6.54
C GLY A 154 -7.20 4.03 5.72
N ASN A 155 -7.56 4.75 4.65
CA ASN A 155 -8.48 4.24 3.64
C ASN A 155 -7.81 3.08 2.92
N ARG A 156 -8.60 2.05 2.60
CA ARG A 156 -8.11 0.81 2.03
C ARG A 156 -8.91 0.46 0.81
N TRP A 157 -8.22 0.05 -0.24
CA TRP A 157 -8.83 -0.37 -1.49
C TRP A 157 -8.40 -1.78 -1.85
N LEU A 158 -9.34 -2.55 -2.36
CA LEU A 158 -9.15 -3.84 -2.97
C LEU A 158 -9.30 -3.71 -4.48
N THR A 159 -8.35 -4.30 -5.19
CA THR A 159 -8.43 -4.47 -6.64
C THR A 159 -8.52 -5.96 -6.94
N LEU A 160 -9.61 -6.37 -7.58
CA LEU A 160 -9.80 -7.73 -8.08
C LEU A 160 -9.73 -7.68 -9.61
N VAL A 161 -8.91 -8.54 -10.20
CA VAL A 161 -8.79 -8.64 -11.66
C VAL A 161 -8.95 -10.08 -12.07
N TYR A 162 -9.92 -10.33 -12.96
CA TYR A 162 -10.14 -11.64 -13.55
C TYR A 162 -10.11 -11.53 -15.07
N THR A 163 -9.27 -12.33 -15.72
CA THR A 163 -9.16 -12.39 -17.18
C THR A 163 -9.60 -13.76 -17.67
N VAL A 164 -10.15 -13.82 -18.89
CA VAL A 164 -10.60 -15.09 -19.46
C VAL A 164 -10.64 -15.07 -20.98
N THR A 165 -10.31 -16.22 -21.61
CA THR A 165 -10.57 -16.50 -23.02
C THR A 165 -11.83 -17.37 -23.14
N ARG A 166 -12.84 -16.86 -23.86
CA ARG A 166 -14.08 -17.60 -24.12
C ARG A 166 -13.89 -18.64 -25.23
N GLY A 167 -14.85 -19.57 -25.34
CA GLY A 167 -14.84 -20.60 -26.39
C GLY A 167 -14.84 -20.06 -27.83
N ASN A 168 -15.30 -18.83 -28.05
CA ASN A 168 -15.24 -18.12 -29.34
C ASN A 168 -13.98 -17.26 -29.51
N GLN A 169 -12.94 -17.50 -28.68
CA GLN A 169 -11.65 -16.80 -28.67
C GLN A 169 -11.70 -15.31 -28.33
N ARG A 170 -12.85 -14.77 -27.89
CA ARG A 170 -12.90 -13.41 -27.34
C ARG A 170 -12.33 -13.41 -25.93
N GLU A 171 -11.54 -12.40 -25.61
CA GLU A 171 -10.91 -12.24 -24.32
C GLU A 171 -11.50 -11.06 -23.57
N TYR A 172 -11.67 -11.23 -22.26
CA TYR A 172 -12.26 -10.23 -21.38
C TYR A 172 -11.40 -10.05 -20.14
N VAL A 173 -11.48 -8.86 -19.57
CA VAL A 173 -10.98 -8.56 -18.23
C VAL A 173 -12.08 -7.89 -17.42
N TRP A 174 -12.32 -8.42 -16.23
CA TRP A 174 -13.15 -7.85 -15.18
C TRP A 174 -12.23 -7.22 -14.15
N VAL A 175 -12.46 -5.94 -13.84
CA VAL A 175 -11.71 -5.19 -12.84
C VAL A 175 -12.70 -4.64 -11.83
N GLU A 176 -12.55 -5.00 -10.57
CA GLU A 176 -13.23 -4.32 -9.47
C GLU A 176 -12.21 -3.49 -8.70
N HIS A 177 -12.57 -2.25 -8.40
CA HIS A 177 -11.82 -1.38 -7.52
C HIS A 177 -12.76 -0.90 -6.41
N LEU A 178 -12.48 -1.37 -5.20
CA LEU A 178 -13.43 -1.39 -4.09
C LEU A 178 -12.79 -0.75 -2.86
N GLN A 179 -13.34 0.35 -2.38
CA GLN A 179 -13.01 0.85 -1.06
C GLN A 179 -13.61 -0.09 -0.01
N VAL A 180 -12.80 -0.48 0.97
CA VAL A 180 -13.20 -1.35 2.07
C VAL A 180 -13.56 -0.50 3.28
N ALA A 181 -14.73 -0.74 3.88
CA ALA A 181 -15.17 0.02 5.03
C ALA A 181 -14.16 -0.07 6.19
N ALA A 182 -14.05 1.00 6.98
CA ALA A 182 -13.17 1.04 8.12
C ALA A 182 -13.46 -0.09 9.11
N GLY A 183 -12.42 -0.67 9.71
CA GLY A 183 -12.53 -1.73 10.71
C GLY A 183 -12.75 -3.16 10.17
N ALA A 184 -13.09 -3.34 8.89
CA ALA A 184 -13.14 -4.67 8.29
C ALA A 184 -11.71 -5.25 8.14
N ASP A 185 -11.49 -6.51 8.50
CA ASP A 185 -10.20 -7.19 8.35
C ASP A 185 -10.05 -7.77 6.94
N ILE A 186 -8.94 -7.50 6.28
CA ILE A 186 -8.62 -8.03 4.93
C ILE A 186 -7.55 -9.11 5.13
N PRO A 187 -7.89 -10.41 5.01
CA PRO A 187 -6.93 -11.48 5.24
C PRO A 187 -5.67 -11.34 4.39
N GLY A 188 -4.50 -11.53 5.01
CA GLY A 188 -3.20 -11.39 4.34
C GLY A 188 -2.77 -9.94 4.07
N PHE A 189 -3.62 -8.95 4.34
CA PHE A 189 -3.28 -7.54 4.21
C PHE A 189 -3.17 -6.88 5.59
N GLN A 190 -1.94 -6.56 5.98
CA GLN A 190 -1.70 -5.70 7.12
C GLN A 190 -1.48 -4.29 6.59
N ALA A 191 -2.37 -3.36 6.94
CA ALA A 191 -2.19 -1.93 6.65
C ALA A 191 -1.01 -1.30 7.42
N SER A 192 -0.12 -2.12 7.99
CA SER A 192 1.08 -1.75 8.75
C SER A 192 1.99 -0.79 7.98
N ALA A 193 1.91 -0.75 6.64
CA ALA A 193 2.73 0.11 5.79
C ALA A 193 2.36 1.61 5.83
N ALA A 194 1.16 2.00 6.27
CA ALA A 194 0.77 3.43 6.26
C ALA A 194 1.31 4.21 7.48
N ARG A 195 1.40 3.56 8.65
CA ARG A 195 1.90 4.18 9.89
C ARG A 195 3.35 3.84 10.22
N LEU A 196 3.86 2.70 9.75
CA LEU A 196 5.24 2.28 10.02
C LEU A 196 6.13 2.66 8.83
N LEU A 197 7.06 3.57 9.05
CA LEU A 197 8.03 4.02 8.06
C LEU A 197 9.40 3.43 8.37
N GLY A 198 10.09 2.92 7.34
CA GLY A 198 11.39 2.26 7.47
C GLY A 198 11.35 0.77 7.08
N PRO A 199 12.36 -0.04 7.47
CA PRO A 199 13.48 0.36 8.31
C PRO A 199 14.56 1.13 7.53
N ILE A 200 15.11 2.19 8.13
CA ILE A 200 16.41 2.72 7.73
C ILE A 200 17.46 1.83 8.41
N ILE A 201 18.30 1.18 7.62
CA ILE A 201 19.37 0.32 8.14
C ILE A 201 20.61 1.17 8.38
N VAL A 202 21.08 1.22 9.62
CA VAL A 202 22.26 1.99 10.03
C VAL A 202 23.32 1.01 10.55
N PRO A 203 24.24 0.54 9.70
CA PRO A 203 25.41 -0.19 10.16
C PRO A 203 26.20 0.63 11.18
N TRP A 204 26.81 -0.04 12.16
CA TRP A 204 27.68 0.63 13.11
C TRP A 204 28.94 -0.17 13.40
N GLN A 205 29.96 0.52 13.90
CA GLN A 205 31.25 -0.06 14.27
C GLN A 205 31.79 0.59 15.54
N GLY A 206 32.62 -0.15 16.27
CA GLY A 206 33.30 0.29 17.50
C GLY A 206 32.64 -0.23 18.77
N GLY A 207 33.32 -0.13 19.92
CA GLY A 207 32.82 -0.65 21.21
C GLY A 207 32.68 0.39 22.33
N VAL A 208 33.54 1.41 22.32
CA VAL A 208 33.50 2.54 23.27
C VAL A 208 33.02 3.81 22.58
N THR A 209 33.57 4.09 21.40
CA THR A 209 33.09 5.12 20.48
C THR A 209 32.45 4.45 19.28
N HIS A 210 31.24 4.89 18.93
CA HIS A 210 30.47 4.30 17.84
C HIS A 210 30.56 5.19 16.59
N ARG A 211 30.78 4.55 15.43
CA ARG A 211 30.63 5.17 14.12
C ARG A 211 29.40 4.59 13.45
N PHE A 212 28.46 5.45 13.06
CA PHE A 212 27.22 5.07 12.40
C PHE A 212 27.27 5.42 10.91
N ASP A 213 26.92 4.47 10.06
CA ASP A 213 26.71 4.71 8.63
C ASP A 213 25.24 5.09 8.39
N LEU A 214 24.93 6.36 8.65
CA LEU A 214 23.64 6.97 8.37
C LEU A 214 23.81 8.04 7.31
N SER A 215 23.30 7.77 6.10
CA SER A 215 23.42 8.67 4.96
C SER A 215 22.73 10.02 5.21
N THR A 216 23.15 11.07 4.49
CA THR A 216 22.50 12.38 4.55
C THR A 216 21.05 12.32 4.07
N THR A 217 20.76 11.49 3.06
CA THR A 217 19.42 11.25 2.54
C THR A 217 18.51 10.61 3.58
N ASP A 218 19.00 9.58 4.27
CA ASP A 218 18.22 8.87 5.30
C ASP A 218 18.04 9.73 6.55
N ARG A 219 19.04 10.54 6.93
CA ARG A 219 18.91 11.50 8.03
C ARG A 219 17.82 12.54 7.76
N ARG A 220 17.77 13.09 6.55
CA ARG A 220 16.72 14.04 6.15
C ARG A 220 15.34 13.37 6.20
N ARG A 221 15.23 12.18 5.61
CA ARG A 221 14.01 11.38 5.59
C ARG A 221 13.49 11.06 7.00
N LEU A 222 14.38 10.64 7.90
CA LEU A 222 14.05 10.39 9.30
C LEU A 222 13.56 11.66 10.00
N GLY A 223 14.20 12.81 9.76
CA GLY A 223 13.76 14.09 10.31
C GLY A 223 12.36 14.48 9.84
N GLU A 224 12.06 14.29 8.55
CA GLU A 224 10.72 14.52 7.99
C GLU A 224 9.66 13.62 8.63
N TRP A 225 9.99 12.35 8.86
CA TRP A 225 9.07 11.38 9.49
C TRP A 225 8.82 11.68 10.97
N ALA A 226 9.87 12.03 11.71
CA ALA A 226 9.80 12.29 13.15
C ALA A 226 9.22 13.66 13.50
N ALA A 227 9.14 14.58 12.53
CA ALA A 227 8.55 15.91 12.72
C ALA A 227 7.03 15.88 12.88
N GLU A 228 6.36 14.77 12.55
CA GLU A 228 4.93 14.62 12.73
C GLU A 228 4.56 14.53 14.22
N GLU A 229 3.51 15.25 14.62
CA GLU A 229 3.09 15.32 16.01
C GLU A 229 2.67 13.94 16.53
N GLY A 230 3.30 13.48 17.61
CA GLY A 230 3.00 12.17 18.20
C GLY A 230 3.68 10.98 17.53
N ALA A 231 4.56 11.19 16.55
CA ALA A 231 5.40 10.13 15.99
C ALA A 231 6.37 9.55 17.03
N GLU A 232 6.52 8.23 17.02
CA GLU A 232 7.47 7.46 17.85
C GLU A 232 8.59 6.89 16.96
N VAL A 233 9.85 7.07 17.35
CA VAL A 233 11.02 6.56 16.62
C VAL A 233 11.56 5.34 17.34
N VAL A 234 11.48 4.17 16.71
CA VAL A 234 11.98 2.91 17.28
C VAL A 234 13.37 2.61 16.73
N LEU A 235 14.33 2.38 17.63
CA LEU A 235 15.67 1.93 17.32
C LEU A 235 15.81 0.44 17.70
N ALA A 236 15.74 -0.44 16.70
CA ALA A 236 15.97 -1.86 16.89
C ALA A 236 17.48 -2.17 16.78
N ALA A 237 18.11 -2.51 17.89
CA ALA A 237 19.57 -2.60 18.00
C ALA A 237 20.05 -4.05 17.89
N PHE A 238 20.88 -4.31 16.87
CA PHE A 238 21.47 -5.62 16.60
C PHE A 238 22.99 -5.58 16.78
N SER A 239 23.55 -6.71 17.20
CA SER A 239 24.99 -6.98 17.23
C SER A 239 25.29 -8.38 16.71
N SER A 240 26.48 -8.59 16.16
CA SER A 240 27.04 -9.94 15.99
C SER A 240 27.60 -10.44 17.32
N LEU A 241 27.53 -11.75 17.55
CA LEU A 241 28.19 -12.39 18.69
C LEU A 241 29.67 -12.62 18.34
N GLU A 242 30.57 -11.95 19.04
CA GLU A 242 32.02 -12.13 18.86
C GLU A 242 32.50 -13.41 19.57
N ASN A 243 33.65 -13.95 19.14
CA ASN A 243 34.12 -15.28 19.57
C ASN A 243 34.43 -15.37 21.08
N ASP A 244 34.77 -14.24 21.71
CA ASP A 244 35.17 -14.10 23.11
C ASP A 244 34.15 -13.29 23.94
N GLU A 245 32.96 -13.05 23.41
CA GLU A 245 31.91 -12.24 24.04
C GLU A 245 30.74 -13.13 24.50
N THR A 246 30.15 -12.83 25.67
CA THR A 246 28.93 -13.50 26.11
C THR A 246 27.70 -12.91 25.40
N LEU A 247 26.60 -13.67 25.35
CA LEU A 247 25.33 -13.15 24.82
C LEU A 247 24.90 -11.85 25.50
N ASN A 248 25.05 -11.77 26.83
CA ASN A 248 24.67 -10.59 27.60
C ASN A 248 25.56 -9.38 27.28
N ASP A 249 26.85 -9.61 27.09
CA ASP A 249 27.80 -8.54 26.72
C ASP A 249 27.48 -8.00 25.32
N SER A 250 27.13 -8.88 24.38
CA SER A 250 26.72 -8.51 23.03
C SER A 250 25.43 -7.68 23.03
N ILE A 251 24.42 -8.10 23.81
CA ILE A 251 23.18 -7.33 24.01
C ILE A 251 23.50 -5.96 24.61
N ALA A 252 24.32 -5.90 25.66
CA ALA A 252 24.70 -4.65 26.30
C ALA A 252 25.48 -3.72 25.35
N ARG A 253 26.28 -4.29 24.43
CA ARG A 253 26.99 -3.53 23.39
C ARG A 253 26.02 -2.93 22.37
N ALA A 254 25.06 -3.70 21.87
CA ALA A 254 24.00 -3.19 21.00
C ALA A 254 23.18 -2.08 21.67
N GLU A 255 22.86 -2.22 22.96
CA GLU A 255 22.14 -1.20 23.73
C GLU A 255 22.93 0.12 23.83
N ARG A 256 24.23 0.05 24.14
CA ARG A 256 25.10 1.23 24.16
C ARG A 256 25.19 1.91 22.79
N ALA A 257 25.28 1.13 21.72
CA ALA A 257 25.28 1.66 20.35
C ALA A 257 23.98 2.41 20.04
N ALA A 258 22.82 1.83 20.37
CA ALA A 258 21.53 2.49 20.17
C ALA A 258 21.36 3.75 21.02
N GLY A 259 21.85 3.73 22.27
CA GLY A 259 21.88 4.91 23.13
C GLY A 259 22.72 6.04 22.53
N ALA A 260 23.89 5.71 21.98
CA ALA A 260 24.75 6.68 21.29
C ALA A 260 24.11 7.22 20.01
N LEU A 261 23.43 6.38 19.22
CA LEU A 261 22.70 6.85 18.04
C LEU A 261 21.54 7.77 18.43
N ALA A 262 20.81 7.46 19.50
CA ALA A 262 19.75 8.34 20.01
C ALA A 262 20.28 9.73 20.36
N ASP A 263 21.48 9.85 20.94
CA ASP A 263 22.12 11.15 21.20
C ASP A 263 22.52 11.89 19.92
N VAL A 264 22.94 11.17 18.89
CA VAL A 264 23.23 11.75 17.57
C VAL A 264 21.96 12.27 16.91
N LEU A 265 20.85 11.53 17.00
CA LEU A 265 19.55 11.91 16.47
C LEU A 265 18.95 13.11 17.22
N ALA A 266 19.13 13.18 18.54
CA ALA A 266 18.71 14.33 19.36
C ALA A 266 19.37 15.63 18.91
N LYS A 267 20.67 15.60 18.56
CA LYS A 267 21.37 16.75 17.99
C LYS A 267 20.87 17.14 16.59
N SER A 268 20.13 16.26 15.94
CA SER A 268 19.58 16.43 14.58
C SER A 268 18.07 16.70 14.58
N GLY A 269 17.45 16.91 15.74
CA GLY A 269 16.06 17.35 15.87
C GLY A 269 15.04 16.26 16.26
N VAL A 270 15.46 15.01 16.45
CA VAL A 270 14.57 13.92 16.92
C VAL A 270 14.68 13.82 18.43
N SER A 271 13.64 14.19 19.19
CA SER A 271 13.72 14.22 20.66
C SER A 271 13.99 12.83 21.25
N ARG A 272 14.82 12.78 22.30
CA ARG A 272 15.06 11.55 23.10
C ARG A 272 13.76 10.96 23.64
N GLU A 273 12.75 11.78 23.93
CA GLU A 273 11.44 11.34 24.44
C GLU A 273 10.59 10.63 23.37
N GLN A 274 10.83 10.92 22.09
CA GLN A 274 10.19 10.23 20.97
C GLN A 274 10.89 8.91 20.63
N VAL A 275 12.09 8.67 21.17
CA VAL A 275 12.91 7.51 20.82
C VAL A 275 12.67 6.35 21.78
N ARG A 276 12.31 5.19 21.23
CA ARG A 276 12.22 3.92 21.94
C ARG A 276 13.29 2.96 21.45
N ILE A 277 14.12 2.45 22.36
CA ILE A 277 15.16 1.47 22.03
C ILE A 277 14.63 0.06 22.29
N LEU A 278 14.80 -0.82 21.31
CA LEU A 278 14.55 -2.25 21.42
C LEU A 278 15.86 -2.99 21.16
N THR A 279 16.47 -3.52 22.23
CA THR A 279 17.74 -4.23 22.13
C THR A 279 17.51 -5.69 21.79
N ILE A 280 18.01 -6.12 20.64
CA ILE A 280 17.86 -7.48 20.11
C ILE A 280 19.18 -8.26 20.25
N GLY A 281 20.31 -7.57 20.12
CA GLY A 281 21.64 -8.18 20.15
C GLY A 281 21.80 -9.21 19.01
N PRO A 282 22.43 -10.38 19.26
CA PRO A 282 22.63 -11.42 18.25
C PRO A 282 21.46 -12.43 18.16
N GLY A 283 20.36 -12.21 18.90
CA GLY A 283 19.28 -13.18 19.09
C GLY A 283 18.37 -13.42 17.88
N VAL A 284 18.44 -12.57 16.85
CA VAL A 284 17.64 -12.69 15.62
C VAL A 284 18.55 -12.69 14.41
N GLN A 285 18.49 -13.78 13.63
CA GLN A 285 19.21 -13.94 12.37
C GLN A 285 18.27 -13.63 11.20
N VAL A 286 18.68 -12.74 10.29
CA VAL A 286 17.88 -12.32 9.14
C VAL A 286 18.55 -12.84 7.86
N ALA A 287 17.80 -13.51 6.99
CA ALA A 287 18.27 -14.05 5.71
C ALA A 287 18.35 -12.97 4.61
N ASP A 288 18.93 -11.81 4.92
CA ASP A 288 19.16 -10.70 3.98
C ASP A 288 20.62 -10.24 4.13
N PRO A 289 21.45 -10.33 3.08
CA PRO A 289 22.86 -9.93 3.13
C PRO A 289 23.09 -8.48 3.60
N ASN A 290 22.16 -7.58 3.31
CA ASN A 290 22.25 -6.16 3.67
C ASN A 290 21.80 -5.88 5.11
N ARG A 291 21.27 -6.90 5.81
CA ARG A 291 20.80 -6.83 7.20
C ARG A 291 21.56 -7.84 8.06
N THR A 292 22.86 -7.89 7.86
CA THR A 292 23.79 -8.73 8.64
C THR A 292 24.68 -7.88 9.54
N GLY A 293 25.23 -8.49 10.60
CA GLY A 293 26.18 -7.86 11.52
C GLY A 293 25.59 -6.77 12.42
N ASP A 294 26.50 -5.96 12.97
CA ASP A 294 26.24 -4.82 13.85
C ASP A 294 25.49 -3.70 13.11
N ARG A 295 24.22 -3.50 13.47
CA ARG A 295 23.36 -2.47 12.86
C ARG A 295 22.27 -2.01 13.81
N ILE A 296 21.71 -0.83 13.54
CA ILE A 296 20.48 -0.34 14.13
C ILE A 296 19.47 -0.15 13.02
N GLU A 297 18.28 -0.73 13.17
CA GLU A 297 17.18 -0.55 12.24
C GLU A 297 16.23 0.50 12.82
N ILE A 298 16.07 1.62 12.11
CA ILE A 298 15.22 2.73 12.55
C ILE A 298 13.85 2.62 11.88
N LEU A 299 12.82 2.58 12.71
CA LEU A 299 11.41 2.60 12.30
C LEU A 299 10.76 3.86 12.87
N VAL A 300 9.83 4.48 12.15
CA VAL A 300 9.01 5.57 12.68
C VAL A 300 7.56 5.13 12.65
N ILE A 301 6.90 5.21 13.80
CA ILE A 301 5.49 4.93 13.97
C ILE A 301 4.75 6.26 14.00
N LYS A 302 4.04 6.56 12.92
CA LYS A 302 3.09 7.68 12.85
C LYS A 302 1.83 7.35 13.63
N ARG A 303 1.21 8.38 14.23
CA ARG A 303 0.01 8.22 15.06
C ARG A 303 -1.27 8.27 14.24
#